data_AF-A0AAU9P2Z2-F1
#
_entry.id   AF-A0AAU9P2Z2-F1
#
_cell.length_a   1.000
_cell.length_b   1.000
_cell.length_c   1.000
_cell.angle_alpha   90.00
_cell.angle_beta   90.00
_cell.angle_gamma   90.00
#
_symmetry.space_group_name_H-M   'P 1'
#
loop_
_entity.id
_entity.type
_entity.pdbx_description
1 polymer ?
#
loop_
_entity_poly.entity_id
_entity_poly.type
_entity_poly.pdbx_seq_one_letter_code
_entity_poly.pdbx_strand_id
1 'polypeptide(L)'
;MIISKCLPDIVKKINERLNASVLELNKLPRILTSIPDAMAAFLQIVGSLKETFQKILIRGELEYDDKEMHCNARLAEMLDEFSEELHKSDKISENFLVEEMLVLEEANGIRLPFFLSNSAFLYLLKKKVNDVSDLPISFLNKVWGYLEIVCARVLMDHCGNHPQLLPSIKKASLNVMLRMKEKLVERVFEMIEMEKVTDYTCDPDFITSWNKLMGKRDEFLSAITDDYSFSMEGCPFIGITHLVNVPATKRDQAFDLKMRMMAYWKIVLGRMVDGIALELRFVIQKMVNSELEKEIVNEVMVRGGGMEKMLDEPTSVASKRERLQKSIGLLQESKQIIQQVMDGI
;
A
#
# COMPACT_ATOMS: atom_id res chain seq x y z
N MET A 1 12.93 68.41 -12.06
CA MET A 1 13.72 67.39 -11.36
C MET A 1 13.22 66.00 -11.76
N ILE A 2 14.04 65.20 -12.45
CA ILE A 2 13.69 63.82 -12.84
C ILE A 2 13.60 62.90 -11.60
N ILE A 3 14.42 63.19 -10.58
CA ILE A 3 14.52 62.41 -9.34
C ILE A 3 13.20 62.39 -8.54
N SER A 4 12.52 63.54 -8.40
CA SER A 4 11.26 63.65 -7.65
C SER A 4 10.14 62.75 -8.22
N LYS A 5 10.10 62.55 -9.54
CA LYS A 5 9.10 61.68 -10.19
C LYS A 5 9.32 60.19 -9.93
N CYS A 6 10.54 59.78 -9.58
CA CYS A 6 10.90 58.38 -9.35
C CYS A 6 10.79 57.96 -7.87
N LEU A 7 10.79 58.92 -6.93
CA LEU A 7 10.75 58.63 -5.49
C LEU A 7 9.53 57.80 -5.06
N PRO A 8 8.28 58.08 -5.51
CA PRO A 8 7.11 57.28 -5.11
C PRO A 8 7.22 55.80 -5.53
N ASP A 9 7.72 55.53 -6.73
CA ASP A 9 7.92 54.16 -7.23
C ASP A 9 9.01 53.42 -6.46
N ILE A 10 10.07 54.13 -6.05
CA ILE A 10 11.14 53.56 -5.22
C ILE A 10 10.58 53.21 -3.83
N VAL A 11 9.80 54.09 -3.21
CA VAL A 11 9.12 53.83 -1.93
C VAL A 11 8.22 52.61 -2.03
N LYS A 12 7.43 52.50 -3.10
CA LYS A 12 6.56 51.34 -3.34
C LYS A 12 7.38 50.04 -3.40
N LYS A 13 8.45 50.00 -4.20
CA LYS A 13 9.32 48.81 -4.31
C LYS A 13 10.02 48.45 -2.99
N ILE A 14 10.44 49.45 -2.20
CA ILE A 14 11.02 49.22 -0.88
C ILE A 14 9.99 48.58 0.05
N ASN A 15 8.76 49.11 0.09
CA ASN A 15 7.69 48.55 0.92
C ASN A 15 7.31 47.13 0.50
N GLU A 16 7.18 46.87 -0.81
CA GLU A 16 6.90 45.53 -1.34
C GLU A 16 7.99 44.53 -0.92
N ARG A 17 9.26 44.90 -1.09
CA ARG A 17 10.40 44.04 -0.74
C ARG A 17 10.53 43.86 0.78
N LEU A 18 10.28 44.91 1.56
CA LEU A 18 10.27 44.86 3.02
C LEU A 18 9.19 43.89 3.51
N ASN A 19 7.96 44.02 3.00
CA ASN A 19 6.85 43.13 3.36
C ASN A 19 7.17 41.68 2.99
N ALA A 20 7.72 41.43 1.79
CA ALA A 20 8.14 40.10 1.37
C ALA A 20 9.24 39.52 2.27
N SER A 21 10.27 40.30 2.62
CA SER A 21 11.35 39.84 3.51
C SER A 21 10.86 39.57 4.94
N VAL A 22 9.94 40.38 5.46
CA VAL A 22 9.32 40.14 6.78
C VAL A 22 8.46 38.87 6.75
N LEU A 23 7.66 38.67 5.71
CA LEU A 23 6.88 37.44 5.52
C LEU A 23 7.79 36.20 5.44
N GLU A 24 8.91 36.29 4.72
CA GLU A 24 9.87 35.19 4.62
C GLU A 24 10.58 34.92 5.96
N LEU A 25 10.92 35.97 6.72
CA LEU A 25 11.51 35.84 8.06
C LEU A 25 10.54 35.16 9.04
N ASN A 26 9.26 35.53 8.99
CA ASN A 26 8.21 34.94 9.83
C ASN A 26 7.91 33.47 9.50
N LYS A 27 8.28 33.01 8.30
CA LYS A 27 8.19 31.58 7.92
C LYS A 27 9.35 30.75 8.48
N LEU A 28 10.44 31.37 8.94
CA LEU A 28 11.53 30.62 9.54
C LEU A 28 11.11 30.09 10.92
N PRO A 29 11.54 28.88 11.32
CA PRO A 29 11.27 28.32 12.64
C PRO A 29 11.74 29.27 13.74
N ARG A 30 11.08 29.27 14.91
CA ARG A 30 11.59 30.04 16.06
C ARG A 30 12.91 29.46 16.54
N ILE A 31 13.81 30.33 16.99
CA ILE A 31 15.01 29.90 17.72
C ILE A 31 14.54 29.35 19.06
N LEU A 32 14.91 28.09 19.35
CA LEU A 32 14.56 27.41 20.59
C LEU A 32 15.63 27.71 21.62
N THR A 33 15.26 28.44 22.67
CA THR A 33 16.21 28.93 23.69
C THR A 33 16.27 28.06 24.94
N SER A 34 15.39 27.07 25.08
CA SER A 34 15.33 26.20 26.26
C SER A 34 14.91 24.78 25.91
N ILE A 35 15.33 23.81 26.74
CA ILE A 35 14.94 22.40 26.60
C ILE A 35 13.41 22.21 26.68
N PRO A 36 12.66 22.86 27.60
CA PRO A 36 11.19 22.80 27.59
C PRO A 36 10.56 23.27 26.27
N ASP A 37 11.07 24.34 25.67
CA ASP A 37 10.57 24.83 24.38
C ASP A 37 10.87 23.84 23.24
N ALA A 38 12.07 23.26 23.24
CA ALA A 38 12.45 22.23 22.28
C ALA A 38 11.59 20.97 22.40
N MET A 39 11.31 20.53 23.63
CA MET A 39 10.41 19.42 23.94
C MET A 39 8.99 19.68 23.42
N ALA A 40 8.45 20.87 23.69
CA ALA A 40 7.12 21.26 23.23
C ALA A 40 7.04 21.30 21.70
N ALA A 41 8.04 21.90 21.04
CA ALA A 41 8.12 21.93 19.58
C ALA A 41 8.22 20.52 18.99
N PHE A 42 9.04 19.64 19.58
CA PHE A 42 9.15 18.25 19.16
C PHE A 42 7.81 17.50 19.27
N LEU A 43 7.13 17.57 20.42
CA LEU A 43 5.84 16.91 20.61
C LEU A 43 4.78 17.44 19.62
N GLN A 44 4.82 18.73 19.31
CA GLN A 44 3.95 19.32 18.29
C GLN A 44 4.24 18.75 16.89
N ILE A 45 5.51 18.59 16.51
CA ILE A 45 5.91 17.97 15.24
C ILE A 45 5.44 16.52 15.18
N VAL A 46 5.70 15.74 16.23
CA VAL A 46 5.28 14.34 16.30
C VAL A 46 3.76 14.19 16.25
N GLY A 47 3.02 15.04 16.97
CA GLY A 47 1.57 15.08 16.92
C GLY A 47 1.03 15.42 15.53
N SER A 48 1.64 16.40 14.86
CA SER A 48 1.27 16.80 13.50
C SER A 48 1.56 15.69 12.49
N LEU A 49 2.72 15.05 12.58
CA LEU A 49 3.08 13.88 11.77
C LEU A 49 2.05 12.76 11.91
N LYS A 50 1.70 12.41 13.15
CA LYS A 50 0.71 11.37 13.44
C LYS A 50 -0.64 11.73 12.84
N GLU A 51 -1.10 12.96 13.03
CA GLU A 51 -2.37 13.43 12.50
C GLU A 51 -2.40 13.35 10.97
N THR A 52 -1.36 13.82 10.29
CA THR A 52 -1.25 13.69 8.82
C THR A 52 -1.28 12.24 8.35
N PHE A 53 -0.55 11.34 9.02
CA PHE A 53 -0.61 9.92 8.69
C PHE A 53 -2.01 9.34 8.90
N GLN A 54 -2.71 9.72 9.98
CA GLN A 54 -4.08 9.28 10.20
C GLN A 54 -5.01 9.79 9.10
N LYS A 55 -4.89 11.05 8.69
CA LYS A 55 -5.68 11.64 7.60
C LYS A 55 -5.51 10.86 6.30
N ILE A 56 -4.27 10.68 5.84
CA ILE A 56 -4.00 10.15 4.49
C ILE A 56 -4.07 8.62 4.44
N LEU A 57 -3.55 7.91 5.45
CA LEU A 57 -3.46 6.43 5.44
C LEU A 57 -4.69 5.75 6.07
N ILE A 58 -5.43 6.45 6.93
CA ILE A 58 -6.58 5.86 7.64
C ILE A 58 -7.89 6.53 7.20
N ARG A 59 -8.05 7.84 7.38
CA ARG A 59 -9.35 8.50 7.12
C ARG A 59 -9.64 8.73 5.64
N GLY A 60 -8.62 8.73 4.78
CA GLY A 60 -8.78 8.95 3.34
C GLY A 60 -9.00 10.41 2.98
N GLU A 61 -8.51 11.32 3.82
CA GLU A 61 -8.60 12.75 3.59
C GLU A 61 -7.55 13.22 2.56
N LEU A 62 -7.95 14.19 1.73
CA LEU A 62 -7.13 14.75 0.65
C LEU A 62 -6.27 15.92 1.17
N GLU A 63 -5.28 15.62 2.01
CA GLU A 63 -4.38 16.64 2.58
C GLU A 63 -3.43 17.24 1.52
N TYR A 64 -3.14 16.48 0.45
CA TYR A 64 -2.19 16.84 -0.60
C TYR A 64 -2.89 16.88 -1.97
N ASP A 65 -2.52 17.87 -2.81
CA ASP A 65 -3.00 17.96 -4.21
C ASP A 65 -2.44 16.84 -5.10
N ASP A 66 -1.27 16.30 -4.74
CA ASP A 66 -0.65 15.18 -5.46
C ASP A 66 -1.47 13.90 -5.27
N LYS A 67 -1.98 13.35 -6.38
CA LYS A 67 -2.77 12.12 -6.40
C LYS A 67 -2.01 10.92 -5.87
N GLU A 68 -0.68 10.91 -5.95
CA GLU A 68 0.13 9.84 -5.37
C GLU A 68 0.06 9.81 -3.84
N MET A 69 -0.39 10.90 -3.21
CA MET A 69 -0.60 10.98 -1.75
C MET A 69 -2.04 10.61 -1.33
N HIS A 70 -2.93 10.28 -2.29
CA HIS A 70 -4.30 9.84 -2.01
C HIS A 70 -4.31 8.35 -1.65
N CYS A 71 -3.69 8.01 -0.52
CA CYS A 71 -3.26 6.65 -0.22
C CYS A 71 -4.38 5.61 -0.27
N ASN A 72 -5.57 5.91 0.23
CA ASN A 72 -6.67 4.94 0.20
C ASN A 72 -7.09 4.60 -1.24
N ALA A 73 -7.08 5.56 -2.16
CA ALA A 73 -7.36 5.29 -3.57
C ALA A 73 -6.25 4.46 -4.23
N ARG A 74 -4.97 4.80 -3.98
CA ARG A 74 -3.83 4.03 -4.51
C ARG A 74 -3.81 2.59 -3.99
N LEU A 75 -4.12 2.39 -2.70
CA LEU A 75 -4.19 1.05 -2.11
C LEU A 75 -5.35 0.23 -2.67
N ALA A 76 -6.51 0.85 -2.93
CA ALA A 76 -7.63 0.18 -3.58
C ALA A 76 -7.26 -0.27 -5.01
N GLU A 77 -6.64 0.60 -5.80
CA GLU A 77 -6.16 0.25 -7.15
C GLU A 77 -5.16 -0.91 -7.13
N MET A 78 -4.21 -0.91 -6.18
CA MET A 78 -3.27 -2.03 -6.06
C MET A 78 -3.96 -3.34 -5.67
N LEU A 79 -5.02 -3.31 -4.86
CA LEU A 79 -5.81 -4.49 -4.51
C LEU A 79 -6.63 -5.00 -5.69
N ASP A 80 -7.22 -4.10 -6.47
CA ASP A 80 -7.95 -4.46 -7.69
C ASP A 80 -7.01 -5.12 -8.71
N GLU A 81 -5.83 -4.53 -8.93
CA GLU A 81 -4.79 -5.11 -9.79
C GLU A 81 -4.35 -6.50 -9.30
N PHE A 82 -4.14 -6.65 -7.99
CA PHE A 82 -3.78 -7.94 -7.40
C PHE A 82 -4.87 -9.00 -7.57
N SER A 83 -6.13 -8.62 -7.39
CA SER A 83 -7.28 -9.49 -7.65
C SER A 83 -7.30 -9.95 -9.11
N GLU A 84 -7.08 -9.04 -10.07
CA GLU A 84 -6.98 -9.41 -11.48
C GLU A 84 -5.81 -10.35 -11.77
N GLU A 85 -4.63 -10.11 -11.20
CA GLU A 85 -3.45 -10.96 -11.37
C GLU A 85 -3.70 -12.39 -10.85
N LEU A 86 -4.32 -12.52 -9.68
CA LEU A 86 -4.74 -13.80 -9.13
C LEU A 86 -5.71 -14.52 -10.06
N HIS A 87 -6.72 -13.84 -10.61
CA HIS A 87 -7.67 -14.47 -11.53
C HIS A 87 -7.05 -14.86 -12.87
N LYS A 88 -6.07 -14.09 -13.38
CA LYS A 88 -5.31 -14.43 -14.60
C LYS A 88 -4.44 -15.69 -14.43
N SER A 89 -4.09 -16.06 -13.20
CA SER A 89 -3.36 -17.30 -12.91
C SER A 89 -4.23 -18.55 -13.06
N ASP A 90 -5.56 -18.43 -12.98
CA ASP A 90 -6.48 -19.56 -13.08
C ASP A 90 -6.80 -19.91 -14.55
N LYS A 91 -5.85 -20.57 -15.21
CA LYS A 91 -6.00 -21.02 -16.60
C LYS A 91 -6.48 -22.46 -16.67
N ILE A 92 -7.44 -22.71 -17.55
CA ILE A 92 -7.82 -24.07 -17.91
C ILE A 92 -6.69 -24.67 -18.76
N SER A 93 -6.10 -25.74 -18.26
CA SER A 93 -5.05 -26.48 -18.96
C SER A 93 -5.55 -27.05 -20.29
N GLU A 94 -4.68 -27.01 -21.31
CA GLU A 94 -4.91 -27.67 -22.60
C GLU A 94 -5.13 -29.18 -22.43
N ASN A 95 -4.50 -29.78 -21.42
CA ASN A 95 -4.67 -31.20 -21.06
C ASN A 95 -5.88 -31.39 -20.14
N PHE A 96 -7.07 -31.02 -20.60
CA PHE A 96 -8.30 -31.04 -19.82
C PHE A 96 -8.59 -32.41 -19.18
N LEU A 97 -8.97 -32.42 -17.90
CA LEU A 97 -9.21 -33.60 -17.04
C LEU A 97 -8.04 -34.56 -16.80
N VAL A 98 -6.89 -34.41 -17.47
CA VAL A 98 -5.78 -35.37 -17.34
C VAL A 98 -5.26 -35.41 -15.91
N GLU A 99 -5.06 -34.24 -15.31
CA GLU A 99 -4.56 -34.15 -13.94
C GLU A 99 -5.56 -34.71 -12.93
N GLU A 100 -6.84 -34.32 -13.04
CA GLU A 100 -7.90 -34.83 -12.17
C GLU A 100 -8.01 -36.36 -12.25
N MET A 101 -7.91 -36.93 -13.45
CA MET A 101 -7.89 -38.36 -13.68
C MET A 101 -6.71 -39.06 -13.00
N LEU A 102 -5.50 -38.52 -13.14
CA LEU A 102 -4.28 -39.09 -12.53
C LEU A 102 -4.39 -39.09 -11.01
N VAL A 103 -4.79 -37.97 -10.42
CA VAL A 103 -4.92 -37.85 -8.96
C VAL A 103 -6.02 -38.77 -8.43
N LEU A 104 -7.12 -38.95 -9.15
CA LEU A 104 -8.18 -39.89 -8.77
C LEU A 104 -7.72 -41.35 -8.80
N GLU A 105 -6.86 -41.73 -9.75
CA GLU A 105 -6.26 -43.07 -9.80
C GLU A 105 -5.31 -43.33 -8.63
N GLU A 106 -4.41 -42.38 -8.34
CA GLU A 106 -3.46 -42.49 -7.23
C GLU A 106 -4.14 -42.42 -5.85
N ALA A 107 -5.20 -41.63 -5.74
CA ALA A 107 -6.01 -41.54 -4.52
C ALA A 107 -7.04 -42.67 -4.41
N ASN A 108 -7.02 -43.65 -5.31
CA ASN A 108 -7.96 -44.75 -5.28
C ASN A 108 -7.59 -45.76 -4.18
N GLY A 109 -8.52 -46.00 -3.26
CA GLY A 109 -8.35 -46.96 -2.17
C GLY A 109 -9.23 -48.20 -2.35
N ILE A 110 -9.19 -49.11 -1.38
CA ILE A 110 -10.15 -50.21 -1.28
C ILE A 110 -11.49 -49.64 -0.79
N ARG A 111 -12.30 -49.13 -1.73
CA ARG A 111 -13.58 -48.46 -1.45
C ARG A 111 -14.61 -48.72 -2.53
N LEU A 112 -15.85 -48.32 -2.26
CA LEU A 112 -16.92 -48.37 -3.26
C LEU A 112 -16.59 -47.45 -4.45
N PRO A 113 -16.87 -47.88 -5.69
CA PRO A 113 -16.82 -47.01 -6.85
C PRO A 113 -17.74 -45.80 -6.67
N PHE A 114 -17.48 -44.71 -7.40
CA PHE A 114 -18.28 -43.48 -7.44
C PHE A 114 -18.15 -42.49 -6.28
N PHE A 115 -17.46 -42.84 -5.19
CA PHE A 115 -17.11 -41.86 -4.15
C PHE A 115 -15.85 -41.08 -4.56
N LEU A 116 -15.98 -39.76 -4.70
CA LEU A 116 -14.83 -38.88 -4.89
C LEU A 116 -13.96 -38.85 -3.64
N SER A 117 -12.65 -38.96 -3.84
CA SER A 117 -11.69 -38.88 -2.74
C SER A 117 -11.52 -37.44 -2.27
N ASN A 118 -11.80 -37.16 -0.99
CA ASN A 118 -11.41 -35.86 -0.41
C ASN A 118 -9.89 -35.64 -0.55
N SER A 119 -9.06 -36.68 -0.34
CA SER A 119 -7.61 -36.57 -0.53
C SER A 119 -7.19 -36.13 -1.93
N ALA A 120 -7.93 -36.51 -2.98
CA ALA A 120 -7.67 -36.06 -4.35
C ALA A 120 -7.96 -34.56 -4.50
N PHE A 121 -9.08 -34.11 -3.94
CA PHE A 121 -9.45 -32.69 -3.93
C PHE A 121 -8.39 -31.85 -3.21
N LEU A 122 -8.02 -32.23 -1.97
CA LEU A 122 -7.02 -31.52 -1.18
C LEU A 122 -5.64 -31.50 -1.85
N TYR A 123 -5.25 -32.57 -2.54
CA TYR A 123 -4.00 -32.59 -3.29
C TYR A 123 -3.98 -31.52 -4.38
N LEU A 124 -5.05 -31.45 -5.19
CA LEU A 124 -5.19 -30.44 -6.25
C LEU A 124 -5.27 -29.03 -5.69
N LEU A 125 -6.02 -28.82 -4.58
CA LEU A 125 -6.10 -27.53 -3.90
C LEU A 125 -4.71 -27.05 -3.48
N LYS A 126 -3.96 -27.89 -2.77
CA LYS A 126 -2.59 -27.58 -2.33
C LYS A 126 -1.69 -27.16 -3.49
N LYS A 127 -1.76 -27.89 -4.60
CA LYS A 127 -1.00 -27.56 -5.79
C LYS A 127 -1.38 -26.18 -6.34
N LYS A 128 -2.68 -25.90 -6.52
CA LYS A 128 -3.15 -24.58 -6.99
C LYS A 128 -2.74 -23.44 -6.07
N VAL A 129 -2.81 -23.64 -4.74
CA VAL A 129 -2.34 -22.63 -3.77
C VAL A 129 -0.82 -22.40 -3.89
N ASN A 130 -0.03 -23.45 -4.08
CA ASN A 130 1.41 -23.31 -4.31
C ASN A 130 1.72 -22.55 -5.61
N ASP A 131 0.94 -22.75 -6.67
CA ASP A 131 1.16 -22.08 -7.95
C ASP A 131 0.96 -20.55 -7.87
N VAL A 132 0.22 -20.06 -6.87
CA VAL A 132 -0.06 -18.63 -6.66
C VAL A 132 0.60 -18.03 -5.42
N SER A 133 1.37 -18.80 -4.64
CA SER A 133 1.84 -18.37 -3.32
C SER A 133 2.78 -17.16 -3.35
N ASP A 134 3.47 -16.94 -4.47
CA ASP A 134 4.39 -15.82 -4.64
C ASP A 134 3.66 -14.49 -4.95
N LEU A 135 2.44 -14.55 -5.50
CA LEU A 135 1.68 -13.36 -5.91
C LEU A 135 1.32 -12.46 -4.70
N PRO A 136 0.76 -12.98 -3.59
CA PRO A 136 0.55 -12.20 -2.37
C PRO A 136 1.82 -11.50 -1.88
N ILE A 137 2.95 -12.20 -1.88
CA ILE A 137 4.22 -11.67 -1.35
C ILE A 137 4.74 -10.55 -2.25
N SER A 138 4.66 -10.72 -3.57
CA SER A 138 4.97 -9.68 -4.54
C SER A 138 4.10 -8.44 -4.36
N PHE A 139 2.78 -8.63 -4.21
CA PHE A 139 1.83 -7.56 -3.93
C PHE A 139 2.19 -6.77 -2.67
N LEU A 140 2.47 -7.46 -1.55
CA LEU A 140 2.87 -6.81 -0.30
C LEU A 140 4.14 -5.96 -0.47
N ASN A 141 5.12 -6.43 -1.24
CA ASN A 141 6.34 -5.67 -1.50
C ASN A 141 6.06 -4.37 -2.28
N LYS A 142 5.18 -4.43 -3.29
CA LYS A 142 4.74 -3.26 -4.07
C LYS A 142 4.04 -2.23 -3.18
N VAL A 143 3.07 -2.68 -2.38
CA VAL A 143 2.35 -1.81 -1.43
C VAL A 143 3.32 -1.17 -0.43
N TRP A 144 4.24 -1.95 0.12
CA TRP A 144 5.17 -1.41 1.12
C TRP A 144 6.15 -0.39 0.55
N GLY A 145 6.64 -0.61 -0.67
CA GLY A 145 7.48 0.36 -1.37
C GLY A 145 6.75 1.68 -1.61
N TYR A 146 5.47 1.63 -1.95
CA TYR A 146 4.62 2.82 -2.03
C TYR A 146 4.49 3.54 -0.69
N LEU A 147 4.19 2.81 0.40
CA LEU A 147 4.06 3.39 1.74
C LEU A 147 5.37 4.03 2.21
N GLU A 148 6.54 3.48 1.87
CA GLU A 148 7.85 4.05 2.20
C GLU A 148 8.06 5.43 1.54
N ILE A 149 7.63 5.57 0.28
CA ILE A 149 7.68 6.85 -0.44
C ILE A 149 6.76 7.88 0.20
N VAL A 150 5.52 7.50 0.53
CA VAL A 150 4.57 8.37 1.23
C VAL A 150 5.14 8.82 2.59
N CYS A 151 5.66 7.87 3.37
CA CYS A 151 6.27 8.15 4.66
C CYS A 151 7.42 9.15 4.52
N ALA A 152 8.34 8.94 3.59
CA ALA A 152 9.44 9.85 3.35
C ALA A 152 8.98 11.27 2.99
N ARG A 153 7.93 11.41 2.18
CA ARG A 153 7.35 12.72 1.81
C ARG A 153 6.75 13.45 3.00
N VAL A 154 5.91 12.77 3.79
CA VAL A 154 5.31 13.34 5.01
C VAL A 154 6.40 13.75 6.01
N LEU A 155 7.43 12.93 6.19
CA LEU A 155 8.55 13.27 7.08
C LEU A 155 9.30 14.52 6.61
N MET A 156 9.58 14.65 5.32
CA MET A 156 10.24 15.84 4.77
C MET A 156 9.40 17.11 4.95
N ASP A 157 8.10 17.02 4.74
CA ASP A 157 7.16 18.12 4.85
C ASP A 157 7.09 18.67 6.29
N HIS A 158 6.91 17.78 7.28
CA HIS A 158 6.79 18.18 8.68
C HIS A 158 8.13 18.48 9.37
N CYS A 159 9.24 17.86 8.94
CA CYS A 159 10.56 18.07 9.54
C CYS A 159 11.41 19.10 8.78
N GLY A 160 10.93 19.69 7.68
CA GLY A 160 11.71 20.58 6.82
C GLY A 160 12.30 21.80 7.55
N ASN A 161 11.61 22.28 8.58
CA ASN A 161 12.08 23.39 9.42
C ASN A 161 13.01 22.94 10.57
N HIS A 162 13.14 21.64 10.81
CA HIS A 162 13.97 21.06 11.86
C HIS A 162 14.86 19.93 11.30
N PRO A 163 15.78 20.25 10.36
CA PRO A 163 16.62 19.25 9.70
C PRO A 163 17.50 18.45 10.67
N GLN A 164 17.78 18.95 11.87
CA GLN A 164 18.51 18.22 12.92
C GLN A 164 17.75 16.99 13.45
N LEU A 165 16.41 17.01 13.40
CA LEU A 165 15.56 15.91 13.87
C LEU A 165 15.33 14.84 12.79
N LEU A 166 15.36 15.26 11.53
CA LEU A 166 15.01 14.42 10.40
C LEU A 166 15.78 13.08 10.37
N PRO A 167 17.11 13.01 10.63
CA PRO A 167 17.82 11.73 10.65
C PRO A 167 17.27 10.73 11.68
N SER A 168 16.99 11.20 12.90
CA SER A 168 16.47 10.36 13.98
C SER A 168 15.03 9.94 13.71
N ILE A 169 14.16 10.86 13.30
CA ILE A 169 12.76 10.56 12.97
C ILE A 169 12.69 9.60 11.77
N LYS A 170 13.48 9.83 10.73
CA LYS A 170 13.57 8.94 9.56
C LYS A 170 14.02 7.54 9.96
N LYS A 171 15.06 7.42 10.78
CA LYS A 171 15.55 6.14 11.27
C LYS A 171 14.49 5.39 12.08
N ALA A 172 13.84 6.06 13.02
CA ALA A 172 12.75 5.47 13.80
C ALA A 172 11.61 4.98 12.91
N SER A 173 11.18 5.82 11.96
CA SER A 173 10.09 5.50 11.05
C SER A 173 10.42 4.29 10.18
N LEU A 174 11.63 4.23 9.59
CA LEU A 174 12.08 3.08 8.80
C LEU A 174 12.13 1.79 9.63
N ASN A 175 12.61 1.85 10.88
CA ASN A 175 12.64 0.69 11.77
C ASN A 175 11.22 0.17 12.06
N VAL A 176 10.26 1.06 12.33
CA VAL A 176 8.86 0.66 12.52
C VAL A 176 8.32 0.05 11.23
N MET A 177 8.51 0.69 10.09
CA MET A 177 7.99 0.21 8.81
C MET A 177 8.53 -1.18 8.47
N LEU A 178 9.83 -1.43 8.66
CA LEU A 178 10.44 -2.73 8.43
C LEU A 178 9.84 -3.80 9.35
N ARG A 179 9.76 -3.52 10.65
CA ARG A 179 9.17 -4.43 11.65
C ARG A 179 7.69 -4.74 11.36
N MET A 180 6.94 -3.78 10.85
CA MET A 180 5.53 -3.94 10.51
C MET A 180 5.36 -4.74 9.21
N LYS A 181 6.26 -4.55 8.23
CA LYS A 181 6.32 -5.35 7.00
C LYS A 181 6.55 -6.83 7.29
N GLU A 182 7.56 -7.13 8.11
CA GLU A 182 7.92 -8.50 8.46
C GLU A 182 6.73 -9.26 9.06
N LYS A 183 6.03 -8.63 10.01
CA LYS A 183 4.82 -9.20 10.62
C LYS A 183 3.68 -9.39 9.62
N LEU A 184 3.50 -8.46 8.68
CA LEU A 184 2.48 -8.59 7.65
C LEU A 184 2.77 -9.77 6.73
N VAL A 185 4.03 -9.91 6.30
CA VAL A 185 4.48 -11.02 5.45
C VAL A 185 4.29 -12.37 6.16
N GLU A 186 4.68 -12.46 7.43
CA GLU A 186 4.50 -13.67 8.25
C GLU A 186 3.01 -14.09 8.33
N ARG A 187 2.11 -13.16 8.63
CA ARG A 187 0.67 -13.44 8.71
C ARG A 187 0.05 -13.85 7.38
N VAL A 188 0.46 -13.20 6.30
CA VAL A 188 -0.03 -13.56 4.96
C VAL A 188 0.51 -14.92 4.53
N PHE A 189 1.75 -15.25 4.90
CA PHE A 189 2.28 -16.59 4.69
C PHE A 189 1.46 -17.65 5.44
N GLU A 190 1.16 -17.43 6.73
CA GLU A 190 0.30 -18.32 7.51
C GLU A 190 -1.09 -18.47 6.88
N MET A 191 -1.67 -17.37 6.37
CA MET A 191 -2.96 -17.39 5.67
C MET A 191 -2.94 -18.28 4.43
N ILE A 192 -1.89 -18.21 3.62
CA ILE A 192 -1.69 -19.07 2.44
C ILE A 192 -1.54 -20.53 2.87
N GLU A 193 -0.80 -20.81 3.94
CA GLU A 193 -0.65 -22.17 4.46
C GLU A 193 -1.98 -22.73 5.00
N MET A 194 -2.83 -21.90 5.61
CA MET A 194 -4.15 -22.34 6.09
C MET A 194 -5.06 -22.83 4.96
N GLU A 195 -5.01 -22.20 3.77
CA GLU A 195 -5.76 -22.64 2.57
C GLU A 195 -5.36 -24.04 2.08
N LYS A 196 -4.17 -24.52 2.47
CA LYS A 196 -3.68 -25.85 2.09
C LYS A 196 -4.20 -26.95 3.02
N VAL A 197 -4.76 -26.61 4.17
CA VAL A 197 -5.05 -27.58 5.24
C VAL A 197 -6.47 -28.12 5.15
N THR A 198 -7.46 -27.30 4.77
CA THR A 198 -8.87 -27.68 4.76
C THR A 198 -9.62 -27.08 3.58
N ASP A 199 -10.59 -27.82 3.06
CA ASP A 199 -11.48 -27.46 1.96
C ASP A 199 -12.87 -27.01 2.44
N TYR A 200 -13.01 -26.62 3.72
CA TYR A 200 -14.27 -26.14 4.25
C TYR A 200 -14.70 -24.82 3.59
N THR A 201 -16.00 -24.69 3.34
CA THR A 201 -16.64 -23.41 2.99
C THR A 201 -18.04 -23.33 3.59
N CYS A 202 -18.38 -22.15 4.09
CA CYS A 202 -19.73 -21.77 4.48
C CYS A 202 -20.42 -20.88 3.43
N ASP A 203 -19.78 -20.68 2.28
CA ASP A 203 -20.31 -19.87 1.18
C ASP A 203 -21.60 -20.52 0.63
N PRO A 204 -22.75 -19.84 0.71
CA PRO A 204 -24.03 -20.40 0.28
C PRO A 204 -24.10 -20.61 -1.24
N ASP A 205 -23.30 -19.88 -2.02
CA ASP A 205 -23.31 -19.93 -3.48
C ASP A 205 -22.39 -21.03 -4.03
N PHE A 206 -21.59 -21.70 -3.20
CA PHE A 206 -20.74 -22.82 -3.62
C PHE A 206 -21.54 -23.89 -4.38
N ILE A 207 -22.64 -24.36 -3.79
CA ILE A 207 -23.49 -25.41 -4.40
C ILE A 207 -24.12 -24.91 -5.70
N THR A 208 -24.58 -23.65 -5.72
CA THR A 208 -25.16 -23.03 -6.92
C THR A 208 -24.14 -22.92 -8.05
N SER A 209 -22.93 -22.46 -7.75
CA SER A 209 -21.81 -22.34 -8.69
C SER A 209 -21.39 -23.70 -9.23
N TRP A 210 -21.23 -24.70 -8.37
CA TRP A 210 -20.93 -26.07 -8.77
C TRP A 210 -22.05 -26.67 -9.63
N ASN A 211 -23.33 -26.51 -9.26
CA ASN A 211 -24.46 -26.98 -10.06
C ASN A 211 -24.52 -26.33 -11.45
N LYS A 212 -24.23 -25.02 -11.55
CA LYS A 212 -24.14 -24.30 -12.84
C LYS A 212 -23.07 -24.94 -13.74
N LEU A 213 -21.90 -25.23 -13.18
CA LEU A 213 -20.80 -25.89 -13.89
C LEU A 213 -21.16 -27.33 -14.28
N MET A 214 -21.77 -28.09 -13.37
CA MET A 214 -22.23 -29.46 -13.62
C MET A 214 -23.34 -29.55 -14.67
N GLY A 215 -24.15 -28.49 -14.84
CA GLY A 215 -25.14 -28.40 -15.91
C GLY A 215 -24.56 -28.51 -17.33
N LYS A 216 -23.24 -28.35 -17.50
CA LYS A 216 -22.52 -28.55 -18.77
C LYS A 216 -22.12 -30.00 -19.07
N ARG A 217 -22.43 -30.94 -18.17
CA ARG A 217 -22.01 -32.34 -18.32
C ARG A 217 -22.53 -33.00 -19.61
N ASP A 218 -23.80 -32.80 -19.96
CA ASP A 218 -24.38 -33.47 -21.13
C ASP A 218 -23.79 -32.92 -22.45
N GLU A 219 -23.50 -31.61 -22.48
CA GLU A 219 -22.76 -30.96 -23.58
C GLU A 219 -21.35 -31.55 -23.70
N PHE A 220 -20.63 -31.69 -22.58
CA PHE A 220 -19.31 -32.32 -22.55
C PHE A 220 -19.33 -33.78 -23.06
N LEU A 221 -20.31 -34.58 -22.63
CA LEU A 221 -20.42 -35.97 -23.07
C LEU A 221 -20.73 -36.08 -24.57
N SER A 222 -21.59 -35.22 -25.09
CA SER A 222 -21.93 -35.17 -26.53
C SER A 222 -20.72 -34.77 -27.36
N ALA A 223 -19.97 -33.75 -26.90
CA ALA A 223 -18.75 -33.27 -27.55
C ALA A 223 -17.67 -34.35 -27.71
N ILE A 224 -17.59 -35.33 -26.80
CA ILE A 224 -16.63 -36.43 -26.91
C ILE A 224 -16.92 -37.33 -28.11
N THR A 225 -18.19 -37.45 -28.51
CA THR A 225 -18.61 -38.31 -29.62
C THR A 225 -18.53 -37.58 -30.97
N ASP A 226 -18.89 -36.30 -31.00
CA ASP A 226 -19.17 -35.59 -32.25
C ASP A 226 -18.11 -34.55 -32.64
N ASP A 227 -17.75 -33.65 -31.71
CA ASP A 227 -17.01 -32.40 -32.02
C ASP A 227 -15.54 -32.39 -31.55
N TYR A 228 -15.18 -33.31 -30.65
CA TYR A 228 -13.86 -33.43 -30.00
C TYR A 228 -13.31 -32.16 -29.36
N SER A 229 -14.18 -31.16 -29.15
CA SER A 229 -13.89 -29.89 -28.51
C SER A 229 -15.04 -29.46 -27.62
N PHE A 230 -14.72 -28.82 -26.50
CA PHE A 230 -15.69 -28.40 -25.49
C PHE A 230 -15.45 -26.93 -25.13
N SER A 231 -16.49 -26.26 -24.66
CA SER A 231 -16.40 -24.86 -24.25
C SER A 231 -16.83 -24.68 -22.79
N MET A 232 -16.13 -23.81 -22.08
CA MET A 232 -16.45 -23.46 -20.70
C MET A 232 -16.29 -21.95 -20.49
N GLU A 233 -16.94 -21.43 -19.45
CA GLU A 233 -16.82 -20.02 -19.06
C GLU A 233 -15.33 -19.67 -18.86
N GLY A 234 -14.83 -18.71 -19.65
CA GLY A 234 -13.42 -18.30 -19.64
C GLY A 234 -12.49 -19.05 -20.60
N CYS A 235 -12.93 -20.16 -21.22
CA CYS A 235 -12.14 -20.89 -22.23
C CYS A 235 -13.07 -21.42 -23.35
N PRO A 236 -13.13 -20.72 -24.50
CA PRO A 236 -14.07 -21.06 -25.56
C PRO A 236 -13.68 -22.32 -26.35
N PHE A 237 -12.43 -22.76 -26.25
CA PHE A 237 -11.93 -23.92 -26.99
C PHE A 237 -11.06 -24.80 -26.10
N ILE A 238 -11.59 -25.96 -25.74
CA ILE A 238 -10.92 -27.00 -24.96
C ILE A 238 -10.85 -28.27 -25.82
N GLY A 239 -9.66 -28.69 -26.22
CA GLY A 239 -9.47 -29.95 -26.92
C GLY A 239 -9.72 -31.14 -25.98
N ILE A 240 -10.54 -32.10 -26.40
CA ILE A 240 -10.92 -33.26 -25.58
C ILE A 240 -10.71 -34.60 -26.29
N THR A 241 -10.02 -34.61 -27.43
CA THR A 241 -9.77 -35.82 -28.23
C THR A 241 -9.09 -36.94 -27.43
N HIS A 242 -8.20 -36.59 -26.49
CA HIS A 242 -7.51 -37.56 -25.63
C HIS A 242 -8.44 -38.29 -24.67
N LEU A 243 -9.67 -37.79 -24.47
CA LEU A 243 -10.67 -38.40 -23.59
C LEU A 243 -11.53 -39.46 -24.28
N VAL A 244 -11.51 -39.57 -25.62
CA VAL A 244 -12.39 -40.48 -26.38
C VAL A 244 -12.30 -41.93 -25.89
N ASN A 245 -11.08 -42.41 -25.65
CA ASN A 245 -10.81 -43.79 -25.23
C ASN A 245 -10.81 -43.99 -23.70
N VAL A 246 -11.12 -42.95 -22.93
CA VAL A 246 -11.18 -43.03 -21.47
C VAL A 246 -12.57 -43.55 -21.04
N PRO A 247 -12.65 -44.52 -20.11
CA PRO A 247 -13.93 -45.01 -19.59
C PRO A 247 -14.83 -43.89 -19.08
N ALA A 248 -16.13 -43.96 -19.39
CA ALA A 248 -17.10 -42.91 -19.04
C ALA A 248 -17.12 -42.60 -17.53
N THR A 249 -17.03 -43.64 -16.69
CA THR A 249 -16.98 -43.51 -15.23
C THR A 249 -15.81 -42.68 -14.74
N LYS A 250 -14.63 -42.85 -15.35
CA LYS A 250 -13.42 -42.09 -15.02
C LYS A 250 -13.53 -40.63 -15.50
N ARG A 251 -14.07 -40.42 -16.70
CA ARG A 251 -14.33 -39.06 -17.23
C ARG A 251 -15.31 -38.30 -16.36
N ASP A 252 -16.40 -38.94 -15.93
CA ASP A 252 -17.43 -38.34 -15.10
C ASP A 252 -16.89 -37.89 -13.73
N GLN A 253 -16.10 -38.74 -13.08
CA GLN A 253 -15.49 -38.40 -11.79
C GLN A 253 -14.47 -37.27 -11.92
N ALA A 254 -13.64 -37.30 -12.96
CA ALA A 254 -12.66 -36.24 -13.20
C ALA A 254 -13.35 -34.90 -13.53
N PHE A 255 -14.45 -34.94 -14.29
CA PHE A 255 -15.26 -33.76 -14.59
C PHE A 255 -15.88 -33.18 -13.32
N ASP A 256 -16.53 -34.00 -12.48
CA ASP A 256 -17.11 -33.53 -11.20
C ASP A 256 -16.01 -32.93 -10.29
N LEU A 257 -14.86 -33.61 -10.15
CA LEU A 257 -13.73 -33.10 -9.38
C LEU A 257 -13.25 -31.73 -9.88
N LYS A 258 -13.13 -31.55 -11.19
CA LYS A 258 -12.72 -30.28 -11.79
C LYS A 258 -13.74 -29.18 -11.56
N MET A 259 -15.04 -29.46 -11.73
CA MET A 259 -16.10 -28.47 -11.51
C MET A 259 -16.16 -28.04 -10.05
N ARG A 260 -16.03 -28.97 -9.09
CA ARG A 260 -15.93 -28.64 -7.66
C ARG A 260 -14.72 -27.76 -7.37
N MET A 261 -13.56 -28.12 -7.91
CA MET A 261 -12.33 -27.34 -7.72
C MET A 261 -12.49 -25.93 -8.28
N MET A 262 -13.05 -25.77 -9.47
CA MET A 262 -13.31 -24.45 -10.07
C MET A 262 -14.28 -23.61 -9.24
N ALA A 263 -15.35 -24.21 -8.72
CA ALA A 263 -16.30 -23.50 -7.86
C ALA A 263 -15.64 -23.07 -6.54
N TYR A 264 -14.88 -23.96 -5.90
CA TYR A 264 -14.20 -23.68 -4.63
C TYR A 264 -13.05 -22.69 -4.78
N TRP A 265 -12.29 -22.78 -5.87
CA TRP A 265 -11.11 -21.94 -6.13
C TRP A 265 -11.46 -20.45 -6.18
N LYS A 266 -12.63 -20.09 -6.74
CA LYS A 266 -13.14 -18.71 -6.71
C LYS A 266 -13.27 -18.17 -5.29
N ILE A 267 -13.72 -19.02 -4.35
CA ILE A 267 -13.86 -18.66 -2.93
C ILE A 267 -12.48 -18.47 -2.30
N VAL A 268 -11.53 -19.36 -2.60
CA VAL A 268 -10.14 -19.25 -2.10
C VAL A 268 -9.49 -17.95 -2.57
N LEU A 269 -9.60 -17.62 -3.86
CA LEU A 269 -9.07 -16.37 -4.41
C LEU A 269 -9.69 -15.14 -3.74
N GLY A 270 -11.02 -15.11 -3.59
CA GLY A 270 -11.71 -14.03 -2.89
C GLY A 270 -11.26 -13.88 -1.44
N ARG A 271 -11.17 -15.00 -0.70
CA ARG A 271 -10.72 -15.00 0.69
C ARG A 271 -9.28 -14.50 0.83
N MET A 272 -8.40 -14.84 -0.12
CA MET A 272 -7.02 -14.37 -0.13
C MET A 272 -6.96 -12.85 -0.31
N VAL A 273 -7.70 -12.29 -1.26
CA VAL A 273 -7.76 -10.83 -1.48
C VAL A 273 -8.34 -10.11 -0.26
N ASP A 274 -9.50 -10.54 0.22
CA ASP A 274 -10.18 -9.92 1.36
C ASP A 274 -9.35 -10.02 2.64
N GLY A 275 -8.78 -11.20 2.91
CA GLY A 275 -7.93 -11.45 4.08
C GLY A 275 -6.68 -10.57 4.08
N ILE A 276 -6.00 -10.45 2.93
CA ILE A 276 -4.83 -9.59 2.79
C ILE A 276 -5.21 -8.12 2.96
N ALA A 277 -6.34 -7.67 2.40
CA ALA A 277 -6.82 -6.30 2.57
C ALA A 277 -7.06 -5.97 4.05
N LEU A 278 -7.67 -6.89 4.80
CA LEU A 278 -7.89 -6.74 6.24
C LEU A 278 -6.58 -6.66 7.03
N GLU A 279 -5.64 -7.58 6.78
CA GLU A 279 -4.33 -7.57 7.44
C GLU A 279 -3.54 -6.31 7.14
N LEU A 280 -3.49 -5.90 5.86
CA LEU A 280 -2.83 -4.67 5.44
C LEU A 280 -3.41 -3.46 6.18
N ARG A 281 -4.74 -3.35 6.22
CA ARG A 281 -5.41 -2.24 6.90
C ARG A 281 -5.12 -2.22 8.39
N PHE A 282 -5.17 -3.38 9.04
CA PHE A 282 -4.88 -3.52 10.46
C PHE A 282 -3.44 -3.12 10.79
N VAL A 283 -2.47 -3.58 10.00
CA VAL A 283 -1.04 -3.27 10.19
C VAL A 283 -0.77 -1.78 10.00
N ILE A 284 -1.34 -1.14 8.96
CA ILE A 284 -1.22 0.31 8.75
C ILE A 284 -1.77 1.09 9.95
N GLN A 285 -2.96 0.72 10.45
CA GLN A 285 -3.54 1.39 11.61
C GLN A 285 -2.65 1.24 12.86
N LYS A 286 -2.15 0.04 13.12
CA LYS A 286 -1.26 -0.22 14.26
C LYS A 286 0.05 0.57 14.14
N MET A 287 0.61 0.63 12.93
CA MET A 287 1.83 1.38 12.64
C MET A 287 1.65 2.86 13.01
N VAL A 288 0.58 3.49 12.52
CA VAL A 288 0.31 4.92 12.71
C VAL A 288 -0.12 5.25 14.13
N ASN A 289 -1.03 4.47 14.71
CA ASN A 289 -1.65 4.82 15.99
C ASN A 289 -0.84 4.44 17.21
N SER A 290 0.03 3.43 17.11
CA SER A 290 0.67 2.82 18.28
C SER A 290 2.19 2.74 18.20
N GLU A 291 2.77 2.53 17.02
CA GLU A 291 4.19 2.20 16.89
C GLU A 291 5.06 3.41 16.52
N LEU A 292 4.64 4.23 15.54
CA LEU A 292 5.47 5.32 15.01
C LEU A 292 5.84 6.37 16.09
N GLU A 293 4.83 6.93 16.77
CA GLU A 293 5.06 7.95 17.81
C GLU A 293 6.00 7.42 18.90
N LYS A 294 5.74 6.20 19.39
CA LYS A 294 6.54 5.56 20.44
C LYS A 294 8.00 5.39 20.03
N GLU A 295 8.25 4.89 18.82
CA GLU A 295 9.62 4.69 18.33
C GLU A 295 10.32 6.02 18.05
N ILE A 296 9.62 7.03 17.50
CA ILE A 296 10.17 8.35 17.25
C ILE A 296 10.59 9.03 18.56
N VAL A 297 9.72 9.02 19.58
CA VAL A 297 10.04 9.58 20.89
C VAL A 297 11.24 8.85 21.50
N ASN A 298 11.28 7.53 21.44
CA ASN A 298 12.38 6.74 21.98
C ASN A 298 13.72 7.02 21.26
N GLU A 299 13.71 7.04 19.92
CA GLU A 299 14.91 7.27 19.12
C GLU A 299 15.47 8.68 19.36
N VAL A 300 14.62 9.71 19.43
CA VAL A 300 15.07 11.09 19.66
C VAL A 300 15.56 11.29 21.09
N MET A 301 14.79 10.85 22.10
CA MET A 301 15.09 11.10 23.51
C MET A 301 16.26 10.28 24.04
N VAL A 302 16.35 9.00 23.66
CA VAL A 302 17.28 8.07 24.29
C VAL A 302 18.52 7.85 23.41
N ARG A 303 18.32 7.66 22.10
CA ARG A 303 19.40 7.25 21.17
C ARG A 303 19.99 8.43 20.38
N GLY A 304 19.22 9.51 20.23
CA GLY A 304 19.50 10.66 19.37
C GLY A 304 20.40 11.73 20.00
N GLY A 305 20.80 11.56 21.27
CA GLY A 305 21.56 12.57 22.00
C GLY A 305 20.71 13.71 22.56
N GLY A 306 19.42 13.45 22.78
CA GLY A 306 18.51 14.33 23.52
C GLY A 306 18.02 15.57 22.75
N MET A 307 17.34 16.46 23.49
CA MET A 307 16.76 17.69 22.95
C MET A 307 17.77 18.82 22.80
N GLU A 308 18.99 18.64 23.29
CA GLU A 308 20.06 19.62 23.19
C GLU A 308 20.34 20.00 21.73
N LYS A 309 20.27 19.03 20.81
CA LYS A 309 20.48 19.27 19.37
C LYS A 309 19.43 20.18 18.73
N MET A 310 18.25 20.35 19.33
CA MET A 310 17.23 21.27 18.83
C MET A 310 17.49 22.73 19.21
N LEU A 311 18.35 22.98 20.20
CA LEU A 311 18.73 24.33 20.62
C LEU A 311 19.67 24.98 19.60
N ASP A 312 20.43 24.16 18.86
CA ASP A 312 21.30 24.64 17.79
C ASP A 312 20.47 24.90 16.52
N GLU A 313 20.34 26.19 16.15
CA GLU A 313 19.72 26.57 14.89
C GLU A 313 20.58 26.04 13.71
N PRO A 314 19.99 25.33 12.73
CA PRO A 314 20.74 24.82 11.60
C PRO A 314 21.44 25.95 10.84
N THR A 315 22.72 25.76 10.47
CA THR A 315 23.54 26.79 9.82
C THR A 315 22.88 27.42 8.59
N SER A 316 22.12 26.63 7.81
CA SER A 316 21.38 27.11 6.64
C SER A 316 20.23 28.06 7.03
N VAL A 317 19.50 27.74 8.09
CA VAL A 317 18.39 28.56 8.62
C VAL A 317 18.95 29.82 9.28
N ALA A 318 20.01 29.69 10.09
CA ALA A 318 20.69 30.81 10.73
C ALA A 318 21.25 31.81 9.70
N SER A 319 21.94 31.32 8.67
CA SER A 319 22.45 32.18 7.58
C SER A 319 21.34 32.89 6.81
N LYS A 320 20.22 32.19 6.56
CA LYS A 320 19.05 32.77 5.90
C LYS A 320 18.38 33.83 6.77
N ARG A 321 18.26 33.58 8.08
CA ARG A 321 17.73 34.53 9.07
C ARG A 321 18.58 35.79 9.13
N GLU A 322 19.89 35.65 9.28
CA GLU A 322 20.83 36.77 9.33
C GLU A 322 20.74 37.63 8.06
N ARG A 323 20.72 36.98 6.88
CA ARG A 323 20.56 37.66 5.59
C ARG A 323 19.25 38.46 5.52
N LEU A 324 18.13 37.87 5.95
CA LEU A 324 16.82 38.52 5.96
C LEU A 324 16.79 39.69 6.96
N GLN A 325 17.34 39.51 8.16
CA GLN A 325 17.44 40.58 9.15
C GLN A 325 18.27 41.76 8.65
N LYS A 326 19.44 41.50 8.04
CA LYS A 326 20.26 42.55 7.39
C LYS A 326 19.50 43.27 6.27
N SER A 327 18.83 42.52 5.40
CA SER A 327 18.03 43.10 4.31
C SER A 327 16.89 43.97 4.83
N ILE A 328 16.19 43.53 5.88
CA ILE A 328 15.12 44.29 6.53
C ILE A 328 15.65 45.60 7.12
N GLY A 329 16.78 45.54 7.84
CA GLY A 329 17.43 46.73 8.39
C GLY A 329 17.79 47.75 7.31
N LEU A 330 18.44 47.32 6.24
CA LEU A 330 18.80 48.18 5.11
C LEU A 330 17.58 48.79 4.39
N LEU A 331 16.50 48.02 4.24
CA LEU A 331 15.26 48.50 3.63
C LEU A 331 14.55 49.52 4.53
N GLN A 332 14.57 49.34 5.85
CA GLN A 332 14.03 50.31 6.81
C GLN A 332 14.83 51.62 6.80
N GLU A 333 16.16 51.53 6.78
CA GLU A 333 17.03 52.70 6.67
C GLU A 333 16.83 53.43 5.33
N SER A 334 16.79 52.69 4.22
CA SER A 334 16.52 53.25 2.89
C SER A 334 15.16 53.96 2.83
N LYS A 335 14.14 53.39 3.48
CA LYS A 335 12.81 54.00 3.59
C LYS A 335 12.86 55.31 4.37
N GLN A 336 13.60 55.37 5.48
CA GLN A 336 13.76 56.60 6.27
C GLN A 336 14.49 57.69 5.48
N ILE A 337 15.59 57.35 4.80
CA ILE A 337 16.36 58.31 3.99
C ILE A 337 15.49 58.88 2.86
N ILE A 338 14.75 58.04 2.16
CA ILE A 338 13.89 58.49 1.06
C ILE A 338 12.73 59.36 1.59
N GLN A 339 12.17 59.03 2.76
CA GLN A 339 11.15 59.86 3.38
C GLN A 339 11.72 61.25 3.72
N GLN A 340 12.91 61.33 4.31
CA GLN A 340 13.58 62.62 4.59
C GLN A 340 13.85 63.43 3.32
N VAL A 341 14.26 62.78 2.23
CA VAL A 341 14.46 63.45 0.93
C VAL A 341 13.13 63.94 0.35
N MET A 342 12.05 63.17 0.50
CA MET A 342 10.72 63.58 0.06
C MET A 342 10.14 64.73 0.89
N ASP A 343 10.39 64.76 2.21
CA ASP A 343 9.91 65.81 3.10
C ASP A 343 10.71 67.14 2.92
N GLY A 344 11.91 67.06 2.33
CA GLY A 344 12.79 68.21 2.06
C GLY A 344 12.74 68.76 0.63
N ILE A 345 11.91 68.18 -0.25
CA ILE A 345 11.59 68.66 -1.61
C ILE A 345 10.19 69.27 -1.58
#